data_AF-A0A7S3MRK7-F1
#
_entry.id   AF-A0A7S3MRK7-F1
#
_cell.length_a   1.000
_cell.length_b   1.000
_cell.length_c   1.000
_cell.angle_alpha   90.00
_cell.angle_beta   90.00
_cell.angle_gamma   90.00
#
_symmetry.space_group_name_H-M   'P 1'
#
loop_
_entity.id
_entity.type
_entity.pdbx_description
1 polymer ?
#
loop_
_entity_poly.entity_id
_entity_poly.type
_entity_poly.pdbx_seq_one_letter_code
_entity_poly.pdbx_strand_id
1 'polypeptide(L)'
;CVPSSGGRQREAAMGGQWEPLNVRRYVEREQRLADLTSEQKAHNRTAQVAHWAKSREKLDATSQQLHATRQFRQEAELANTETIINRKARMKAFLTQEAAEFEAQLNAMGLALNKDVS
;
A
#
# COMPACT_ATOMS: atom_id res chain seq x y z
N CYS A 1 -86.17 41.95 -7.26
CA CYS A 1 -84.80 41.90 -6.72
C CYS A 1 -84.16 40.57 -7.12
N VAL A 2 -83.23 40.58 -8.07
CA VAL A 2 -82.52 39.37 -8.52
C VAL A 2 -81.24 39.25 -7.69
N PRO A 3 -80.98 38.14 -6.99
CA PRO A 3 -79.75 38.00 -6.23
C PRO A 3 -78.57 37.82 -7.18
N SER A 4 -77.55 38.66 -7.00
CA SER A 4 -76.26 38.61 -7.72
C SER A 4 -75.61 37.23 -7.52
N SER A 5 -75.64 36.42 -8.57
CA SER A 5 -75.10 35.05 -8.63
C SER A 5 -73.57 35.00 -8.69
N GLY A 6 -72.88 36.14 -8.82
CA GLY A 6 -71.44 36.22 -9.00
C GLY A 6 -70.60 36.00 -7.74
N GLY A 7 -71.17 36.23 -6.55
CA GLY A 7 -70.42 36.11 -5.28
C GLY A 7 -70.20 34.65 -4.83
N ARG A 8 -71.20 33.79 -5.01
CA ARG A 8 -71.17 32.40 -4.51
C ARG A 8 -70.33 31.44 -5.36
N GLN A 9 -70.06 31.77 -6.63
CA GLN A 9 -69.25 30.91 -7.50
C GLN A 9 -67.75 31.02 -7.23
N ARG A 10 -67.28 32.14 -6.65
CA ARG A 10 -65.86 32.32 -6.30
C ARG A 10 -65.48 31.57 -5.02
N GLU A 11 -66.39 31.49 -4.05
CA GLU A 11 -66.16 30.74 -2.82
C GLU A 11 -66.25 29.22 -3.04
N ALA A 12 -67.13 28.76 -3.94
CA ALA A 12 -67.21 27.34 -4.31
C ALA A 12 -65.98 26.81 -5.06
N ALA A 13 -65.21 27.69 -5.73
CA ALA A 13 -63.96 27.31 -6.40
C ALA A 13 -62.77 27.17 -5.43
N MET A 14 -62.91 27.61 -4.18
CA MET A 14 -61.87 27.57 -3.14
C MET A 14 -62.07 26.41 -2.13
N GLY A 15 -63.09 25.57 -2.32
CA GLY A 15 -63.46 24.48 -1.40
C GLY A 15 -63.10 23.07 -1.86
N GLY A 16 -62.56 22.90 -3.07
CA GLY A 16 -62.00 21.63 -3.53
C GLY A 16 -60.49 21.63 -3.32
N GLN A 17 -59.94 20.57 -2.72
CA GLN A 17 -58.50 20.33 -2.54
C GLN A 17 -57.67 20.77 -3.76
N TRP A 18 -57.22 22.03 -3.75
CA TRP A 18 -56.28 22.58 -4.69
C TRP A 18 -55.14 23.12 -3.85
N GLU A 19 -54.16 22.26 -3.60
CA GLU A 19 -52.86 22.79 -3.21
C GLU A 19 -52.44 23.77 -4.31
N PRO A 20 -52.05 25.01 -3.97
CA PRO A 20 -51.61 25.96 -4.96
C PRO A 20 -50.46 25.35 -5.75
N LEU A 21 -50.53 25.36 -7.08
CA LEU A 21 -49.54 24.73 -7.96
C LEU A 21 -48.08 25.14 -7.61
N ASN A 22 -47.90 26.34 -7.08
CA ASN A 22 -46.62 26.86 -6.61
C ASN A 22 -46.08 26.10 -5.39
N VAL A 23 -46.94 25.73 -4.44
CA VAL A 23 -46.59 24.94 -3.26
C VAL A 23 -46.17 23.54 -3.69
N ARG A 24 -46.95 22.89 -4.55
CA ARG A 24 -46.60 21.57 -5.09
C ARG A 24 -45.25 21.57 -5.83
N ARG A 25 -45.02 22.55 -6.70
CA ARG A 25 -43.74 22.71 -7.42
C ARG A 25 -42.56 22.99 -6.48
N TYR A 26 -42.81 23.70 -5.38
CA TYR A 26 -41.80 23.96 -4.37
C TYR A 26 -41.45 22.66 -3.62
N VAL A 27 -42.44 21.90 -3.16
CA VAL A 27 -42.24 20.60 -2.49
C VAL A 27 -41.52 19.61 -3.41
N GLU A 28 -41.93 19.48 -4.67
CA GLU A 28 -41.26 18.60 -5.65
C GLU A 28 -39.79 19.01 -5.88
N ARG A 29 -39.49 20.31 -5.88
CA ARG A 29 -38.12 20.81 -6.01
C ARG A 29 -37.28 20.50 -4.77
N GLU A 30 -37.79 20.78 -3.58
CA GLU A 30 -37.10 20.51 -2.32
C GLU A 30 -36.83 19.01 -2.15
N GLN A 31 -37.79 18.17 -2.52
CA GLN A 31 -37.64 16.72 -2.45
C GLN A 31 -36.57 16.23 -3.42
N ARG A 32 -36.56 16.73 -4.66
CA ARG A 32 -35.49 16.42 -5.63
C ARG A 32 -34.12 16.87 -5.15
N LEU A 33 -34.02 18.04 -4.51
CA LEU A 33 -32.76 18.52 -3.94
C LEU A 33 -32.31 17.63 -2.77
N ALA A 34 -33.23 17.23 -1.89
CA ALA A 34 -32.95 16.31 -0.80
C ALA A 34 -32.42 14.97 -1.32
N ASP A 35 -33.09 14.39 -2.32
CA ASP A 35 -32.68 13.14 -2.96
C ASP A 35 -31.27 13.25 -3.54
N LEU A 36 -30.99 14.29 -4.34
CA LEU A 36 -29.67 14.54 -4.92
C LEU A 36 -28.58 14.71 -3.85
N THR A 37 -28.86 15.41 -2.74
CA THR A 37 -27.88 15.54 -1.66
C THR A 37 -27.63 14.22 -0.94
N SER A 38 -28.64 13.37 -0.82
CA SER A 38 -28.50 12.04 -0.22
C SER A 38 -27.65 11.12 -1.09
N GLU A 39 -27.89 11.12 -2.40
CA GLU A 39 -27.11 10.38 -3.39
C GLU A 39 -25.65 10.87 -3.42
N GLN A 40 -25.44 12.19 -3.42
CA GLN A 40 -24.10 12.76 -3.39
C GLN A 40 -23.34 12.36 -2.11
N LYS A 41 -24.01 12.35 -0.95
CA LYS A 41 -23.40 11.88 0.31
C LYS A 41 -23.00 10.41 0.23
N ALA A 42 -23.85 9.56 -0.35
CA ALA A 42 -23.55 8.15 -0.55
C ALA A 42 -22.34 7.97 -1.48
N HIS A 43 -22.33 8.66 -2.63
CA HIS A 43 -21.20 8.64 -3.57
C HIS A 43 -19.90 9.13 -2.91
N ASN A 44 -19.93 10.25 -2.21
CA ASN A 44 -18.75 10.77 -1.52
C ASN A 44 -18.18 9.76 -0.51
N ARG A 45 -19.04 9.09 0.26
CA ARG A 45 -18.61 8.06 1.21
C ARG A 45 -17.94 6.88 0.49
N THR A 46 -18.56 6.39 -0.60
CA THR A 46 -17.96 5.29 -1.38
C THR A 46 -16.62 5.67 -2.00
N ALA A 47 -16.49 6.89 -2.53
CA ALA A 47 -15.25 7.39 -3.10
C ALA A 47 -14.15 7.51 -2.04
N GLN A 48 -14.47 7.99 -0.83
CA GLN A 48 -13.52 8.05 0.28
C GLN A 48 -13.03 6.65 0.70
N VAL A 49 -13.93 5.67 0.80
CA VAL A 49 -13.57 4.29 1.13
C VAL A 49 -12.67 3.69 0.05
N ALA A 50 -13.01 3.87 -1.23
CA ALA A 50 -12.19 3.38 -2.34
C ALA A 50 -10.81 4.04 -2.37
N HIS A 51 -10.73 5.35 -2.12
CA HIS A 51 -9.46 6.06 -2.02
C HIS A 51 -8.60 5.53 -0.87
N TRP A 52 -9.20 5.32 0.30
CA TRP A 52 -8.49 4.78 1.46
C TRP A 52 -7.97 3.36 1.20
N ALA A 53 -8.79 2.49 0.61
CA ALA A 53 -8.38 1.13 0.23
C ALA A 53 -7.19 1.15 -0.73
N LYS A 54 -7.24 1.99 -1.77
CA LYS A 54 -6.14 2.13 -2.74
C LYS A 54 -4.86 2.68 -2.12
N SER A 55 -4.97 3.65 -1.21
CA SER A 55 -3.80 4.18 -0.50
C SER A 55 -3.15 3.13 0.40
N ARG A 56 -3.96 2.31 1.08
CA ARG A 56 -3.48 1.21 1.91
C ARG A 56 -2.78 0.14 1.09
N GLU A 57 -3.36 -0.27 -0.04
CA GLU A 57 -2.75 -1.24 -0.97
C GLU A 57 -1.36 -0.79 -1.44
N LYS A 58 -1.19 0.50 -1.77
CA LYS A 58 0.11 1.05 -2.16
C LYS A 58 1.14 0.96 -1.03
N LEU A 59 0.73 1.27 0.20
CA LEU A 59 1.62 1.17 1.37
C LEU A 59 1.99 -0.29 1.66
N ASP A 60 1.03 -1.21 1.55
CA ASP A 60 1.29 -2.63 1.77
C ASP A 60 2.26 -3.17 0.70
N ALA A 61 2.05 -2.88 -0.59
CA ALA A 61 2.94 -3.30 -1.67
C ALA A 61 4.38 -2.77 -1.52
N THR A 62 4.52 -1.48 -1.19
CA THR A 62 5.84 -0.87 -0.96
C THR A 62 6.52 -1.44 0.29
N SER A 63 5.78 -1.69 1.36
CA SER A 63 6.32 -2.33 2.56
C SER A 63 6.81 -3.76 2.27
N GLN A 64 6.03 -4.56 1.55
CA GLN A 64 6.39 -5.92 1.15
C GLN A 64 7.66 -5.93 0.30
N GLN A 65 7.75 -5.03 -0.68
CA GLN A 65 8.94 -4.91 -1.53
C GLN A 65 10.18 -4.53 -0.72
N LEU A 66 10.06 -3.61 0.24
CA LEU A 66 11.15 -3.22 1.13
C LEU A 66 11.60 -4.39 2.01
N HIS A 67 10.67 -5.16 2.57
CA HIS A 67 10.98 -6.35 3.35
C HIS A 67 11.70 -7.41 2.52
N ALA A 68 11.19 -7.72 1.32
CA ALA A 68 11.84 -8.66 0.41
C ALA A 68 13.26 -8.21 0.05
N THR A 69 13.43 -6.93 -0.27
CA THR A 69 14.76 -6.36 -0.61
C THR A 69 15.74 -6.48 0.55
N ARG A 70 15.29 -6.27 1.79
CA ARG A 70 16.12 -6.46 2.99
C ARG A 70 16.52 -7.92 3.18
N GLN A 71 15.61 -8.86 2.98
CA GLN A 71 15.90 -10.30 3.06
C GLN A 71 16.95 -10.70 2.03
N PHE A 72 16.76 -10.35 0.76
CA PHE A 72 17.74 -10.63 -0.29
C PHE A 72 19.11 -10.06 0.01
N ARG A 73 19.18 -8.85 0.56
CA ARG A 73 20.46 -8.25 0.95
C ARG A 73 21.14 -9.03 2.08
N GLN A 74 20.40 -9.45 3.10
CA GLN A 74 20.94 -10.26 4.19
C GLN A 74 21.45 -11.61 3.69
N GLU A 75 20.69 -12.27 2.83
CA GLU A 75 21.09 -13.55 2.21
C GLU A 75 22.38 -13.38 1.38
N ALA A 76 22.47 -12.31 0.59
CA ALA A 76 23.68 -12.02 -0.20
C ALA A 76 24.90 -11.71 0.68
N GLU A 77 24.72 -10.98 1.78
CA GLU A 77 25.78 -10.70 2.75
C GLU A 77 26.28 -11.99 3.41
N LEU A 78 25.38 -12.88 3.83
CA LEU A 78 25.72 -14.19 4.39
C LEU A 78 26.49 -15.05 3.38
N ALA A 79 25.98 -15.18 2.14
CA ALA A 79 26.67 -15.93 1.09
C ALA A 79 28.09 -15.39 0.84
N ASN A 80 28.27 -14.06 0.84
CA ASN A 80 29.60 -13.48 0.69
C ASN A 80 30.52 -13.83 1.87
N THR A 81 30.04 -13.77 3.11
CA THR A 81 30.84 -14.17 4.28
C THR A 81 31.29 -15.63 4.19
N GLU A 82 30.40 -16.54 3.77
CA GLU A 82 30.74 -17.96 3.58
C GLU A 82 31.81 -18.14 2.51
N THR A 83 31.73 -17.42 1.37
CA THR A 83 32.75 -17.50 0.33
C THR A 83 34.12 -17.02 0.81
N ILE A 84 34.18 -15.97 1.63
CA ILE A 84 35.44 -15.45 2.21
C ILE A 84 36.04 -16.48 3.17
N ILE A 85 35.22 -17.09 4.02
CA ILE A 85 35.64 -18.13 4.96
C ILE A 85 36.21 -19.33 4.19
N ASN A 86 35.48 -19.81 3.18
CA ASN A 86 35.90 -20.93 2.34
C ASN A 86 37.19 -20.63 1.58
N ARG A 87 37.34 -19.41 1.06
CA ARG A 87 38.58 -18.97 0.39
C ARG A 87 39.77 -18.99 1.35
N LYS A 88 39.61 -18.45 2.56
CA LYS A 88 40.66 -18.46 3.60
C LYS A 88 41.02 -19.89 4.00
N ALA A 89 40.03 -20.77 4.18
CA ALA A 89 40.27 -22.17 4.51
C ALA A 89 41.06 -22.90 3.41
N ARG A 90 40.68 -22.72 2.14
CA ARG A 90 41.40 -23.28 0.99
C ARG A 90 42.83 -22.76 0.89
N MET A 91 43.03 -21.46 1.08
CA MET A 91 44.37 -20.85 1.06
C MET A 91 45.25 -21.41 2.19
N LYS A 92 44.69 -21.53 3.40
CA LYS A 92 45.39 -22.12 4.53
C LYS A 92 45.81 -23.57 4.23
N ALA A 93 44.90 -24.39 3.70
CA ALA A 93 45.19 -25.78 3.35
C ALA A 93 46.31 -25.88 2.29
N PHE A 94 46.25 -25.03 1.27
CA PHE A 94 47.29 -24.94 0.23
C PHE A 94 48.65 -24.57 0.83
N LEU A 95 48.73 -23.49 1.62
CA LEU A 95 49.98 -23.06 2.23
C LEU A 95 50.53 -24.08 3.23
N THR A 96 49.67 -24.80 3.96
CA THR A 96 50.13 -25.88 4.85
C THR A 96 50.73 -27.05 4.07
N GLN A 97 50.19 -27.35 2.88
CA GLN A 97 50.73 -28.38 2.01
C GLN A 97 52.09 -27.93 1.45
N GLU A 98 52.19 -26.72 0.89
CA GLU A 98 53.46 -26.17 0.39
C GLU A 98 54.51 -26.12 1.50
N ALA A 99 54.17 -25.67 2.70
CA ALA A 99 55.11 -25.62 3.82
C ALA A 99 55.67 -27.01 4.17
N ALA A 100 54.86 -28.06 4.10
CA ALA A 100 55.31 -29.44 4.32
C ALA A 100 56.26 -29.92 3.21
N GLU A 101 55.96 -29.58 1.95
CA GLU A 101 56.82 -29.89 0.80
C GLU A 101 58.16 -29.15 0.89
N PHE A 102 58.16 -27.87 1.25
CA PHE A 102 59.38 -27.09 1.45
C PHE A 102 60.22 -27.60 2.62
N GLU A 103 59.62 -27.93 3.76
CA GLU A 103 60.34 -28.50 4.90
C GLU A 103 60.99 -29.85 4.51
N ALA A 104 60.31 -30.69 3.73
CA ALA A 104 60.89 -31.94 3.23
C ALA A 104 62.11 -31.70 2.32
N GLN A 105 62.05 -30.70 1.44
CA GLN A 105 63.16 -30.32 0.57
C GLN A 105 64.34 -29.74 1.36
N LEU A 106 64.09 -28.87 2.33
CA LEU A 106 65.12 -28.30 3.20
C LEU A 106 65.81 -29.39 4.02
N ASN A 107 65.04 -30.30 4.61
CA ASN A 107 65.58 -31.42 5.36
C ASN A 107 66.49 -32.30 4.49
N ALA A 108 66.16 -32.49 3.21
CA ALA A 108 67.01 -33.22 2.26
C ALA A 108 68.35 -32.49 1.98
N MET A 109 68.40 -31.16 2.14
CA MET A 109 69.61 -30.34 2.04
C MET A 109 70.34 -30.19 3.39
N GLY A 110 69.82 -30.79 4.48
CA GLY A 110 70.35 -30.61 5.82
C GLY A 110 70.02 -29.25 6.47
N LEU A 111 69.04 -28.52 5.92
CA LEU A 111 68.54 -27.25 6.43
C LEU A 111 67.14 -27.44 7.04
N ALA A 112 66.64 -26.44 7.78
CA ALA A 112 65.29 -26.45 8.33
C ALA A 112 64.66 -25.04 8.26
N LEU A 113 63.33 -24.97 8.15
CA LEU A 113 62.61 -23.71 8.14
C LEU A 113 62.61 -23.08 9.55
N ASN A 114 62.80 -21.76 9.64
CA ASN A 114 62.65 -21.04 10.89
C ASN A 114 61.15 -20.92 11.25
N LYS A 115 60.77 -21.39 12.44
CA LYS A 115 59.37 -21.51 12.89
C LYS A 115 58.91 -20.32 13.73
N ASP A 116 59.82 -19.42 14.08
CA ASP A 116 59.56 -18.26 14.94
C ASP A 116 59.32 -16.99 14.13
N VAL A 117 58.14 -16.86 13.54
CA VAL A 117 57.60 -15.56 13.12
C VAL A 117 56.11 -15.52 13.44
N SER A 118 55.79 -14.97 14.61
CA SER A 118 54.44 -14.61 15.05
C SER A 118 53.99 -13.28 14.45
#